data_AF-A0A932DYC6-F1
#
_entry.id   AF-A0A932DYC6-F1
#
_cell.length_a   1.000
_cell.length_b   1.000
_cell.length_c   1.000
_cell.angle_alpha   90.00
_cell.angle_beta   90.00
_cell.angle_gamma   90.00
#
_symmetry.space_group_name_H-M   'P 1'
#
loop_
_entity.id
_entity.type
_entity.pdbx_description
1 polymer ?
#
loop_
_entity_poly.entity_id
_entity_poly.type
_entity_poly.pdbx_seq_one_letter_code
_entity_poly.pdbx_strand_id
1 'polypeptide(L)'
;MANKLSEWIENRTGLNNLLKKALNEPVHGGAKWYYIFGSGLVFLFVIQAVTGIVMSGFYSPSSTAAWGSVYYIQEKTSFGWFIRGLHHFGSSAMIILAIVHMFQVFIFGAYKKPRELNWISGVILLIFLMGFGLTGYLLPWDQKGYWATQVATNIIGTIPVVGDYIKILHQGGSDYGNFTLTRFYTLHVFVLPISLLFFLFIHIALFRKHGVTPYWKLSEETLRTRIDPFWPNQVFMDIIFAIGMYAVLAGWVFWNGGAELQAPADPASNYLARPEWYFLFLFELLKYCQGKFLIVGTVIIPSLALIFLFVLPFIDRSELRWPSKRIPFFAAVFSGLAAAIALTTTTIVHDNRDIHIIHQREDAEKQAERAKKLAANGIPPAGGLAIFLNDPLTLGEKIFNESCNGCHMVKGKGGDSGPDFTNFGSREWVSELLKNPKDNKYFKDSGAMPPVKVPDESLLDMTEFLLSKSGSLTNKNNESIERGEELVLKGNCVICHPIGDKEAKKIAPNLTDYLSETWLKEFIKNPGDMKFYGTRNKMPGFSDKLNDKDLDALIQYLFSLSKDRLLVSENENNEVYTSGQSLFYTKPKLETILDSFVCLR
;
A
#
# COMPACT_ATOMS: atom_id res chain seq x y z
N MET A 1 54.34 5.54 17.99
CA MET A 1 53.66 6.58 17.18
C MET A 1 52.22 6.83 17.62
N ALA A 2 51.39 5.80 17.87
CA ALA A 2 50.00 5.97 18.31
C ALA A 2 49.83 6.84 19.58
N ASN A 3 50.68 6.66 20.61
CA ASN A 3 50.62 7.48 21.83
C ASN A 3 50.99 8.96 21.58
N LYS A 4 51.98 9.24 20.73
CA LYS A 4 52.37 10.64 20.40
C LYS A 4 51.29 11.36 19.59
N LEU A 5 50.61 10.66 18.68
CA LEU A 5 49.48 11.22 17.94
C LEU A 5 48.27 11.45 18.85
N SER A 6 47.97 10.51 19.74
CA SER A 6 46.90 10.65 20.73
C SER A 6 47.14 11.81 21.70
N GLU A 7 48.36 11.94 22.23
CA GLU A 7 48.76 13.09 23.05
C GLU A 7 48.76 14.41 22.27
N TRP A 8 49.14 14.38 20.99
CA TRP A 8 49.07 15.56 20.14
C TRP A 8 47.62 16.01 19.97
N ILE A 9 46.70 15.11 19.60
CA ILE A 9 45.26 15.39 19.45
C ILE A 9 44.68 15.87 20.76
N GLU A 10 45.02 15.22 21.89
CA GLU A 10 44.50 15.59 23.20
C GLU A 10 44.88 17.02 23.59
N ASN A 11 46.15 17.39 23.40
CA ASN A 11 46.63 18.73 23.72
C ASN A 11 45.94 19.83 22.88
N ARG A 12 45.35 19.52 21.72
CA ARG A 12 44.69 20.51 20.85
C ARG A 12 43.17 20.49 21.00
N THR A 13 42.58 19.34 21.32
CA THR A 13 41.13 19.14 21.27
C THR A 13 40.49 18.84 22.62
N GLY A 14 41.24 18.29 23.57
CA GLY A 14 40.71 17.77 24.84
C GLY A 14 39.70 16.63 24.68
N LEU A 15 39.62 16.01 23.49
CA LEU A 15 38.57 15.03 23.16
C LEU A 15 38.69 13.75 24.01
N ASN A 16 39.91 13.31 24.33
CA ASN A 16 40.11 12.11 25.13
C ASN A 16 39.66 12.33 26.57
N ASN A 17 39.83 13.53 27.13
CA ASN A 17 39.30 13.84 28.46
C ASN A 17 37.76 13.86 28.49
N LEU A 18 37.11 14.41 27.46
CA LEU A 18 35.66 14.34 27.32
C LEU A 18 35.17 12.88 27.16
N LEU A 19 35.86 12.09 26.34
CA LEU A 19 35.55 10.68 26.13
C LEU A 19 35.76 9.85 27.40
N LYS A 20 36.87 10.03 28.12
CA LYS A 20 37.11 9.38 29.41
C LYS A 20 36.03 9.73 30.42
N LYS A 21 35.61 11.00 30.49
CA LYS A 21 34.50 11.43 31.35
C LYS A 21 33.17 10.79 30.94
N ALA A 22 32.96 10.55 29.64
CA ALA A 22 31.79 9.81 29.14
C ALA A 22 31.80 8.32 29.48
N LEU A 23 32.94 7.67 29.31
CA LEU A 23 33.09 6.22 29.56
C LEU A 23 33.13 5.88 31.06
N ASN A 24 33.63 6.80 31.90
CA ASN A 24 33.76 6.58 33.35
C ASN A 24 32.60 7.20 34.15
N GLU A 25 31.46 7.48 33.52
CA GLU A 25 30.26 7.94 34.22
C GLU A 25 29.83 6.89 35.27
N PRO A 26 29.61 7.27 36.53
CA PRO A 26 29.29 6.32 37.60
C PRO A 26 27.85 5.79 37.46
N VAL A 27 27.73 4.46 37.40
CA VAL A 27 26.44 3.76 37.40
C VAL A 27 26.15 3.24 38.80
N HIS A 28 25.41 4.03 39.58
CA HIS A 28 25.01 3.65 40.94
C HIS A 28 24.09 2.41 40.95
N GLY A 29 24.50 1.38 41.68
CA GLY A 29 23.84 0.06 41.68
C GLY A 29 24.40 -0.93 40.63
N GLY A 30 25.42 -0.50 39.87
CA GLY A 30 26.13 -1.29 38.87
C GLY A 30 25.39 -1.46 37.53
N ALA A 31 26.07 -2.07 36.56
CA ALA A 31 25.52 -2.32 35.22
C ALA A 31 24.33 -3.31 35.26
N LYS A 32 23.26 -3.02 34.50
CA LYS A 32 22.01 -3.81 34.49
C LYS A 32 21.30 -3.76 33.13
N TRP A 33 20.65 -4.87 32.78
CA TRP A 33 19.85 -5.00 31.55
C TRP A 33 18.68 -4.02 31.44
N TYR A 34 18.07 -3.60 32.54
CA TYR A 34 16.97 -2.63 32.45
C TYR A 34 17.44 -1.21 32.08
N TYR A 35 18.74 -0.92 31.98
CA TYR A 35 19.23 0.39 31.53
C TYR A 35 19.47 0.50 30.01
N ILE A 36 19.27 -0.58 29.25
CA ILE A 36 19.61 -0.66 27.82
C ILE A 36 18.61 0.05 26.88
N PHE A 37 17.39 0.35 27.34
CA PHE A 37 16.33 0.83 26.43
C PHE A 37 16.62 2.24 25.88
N GLY A 38 17.25 3.10 26.68
CA GLY A 38 17.66 4.45 26.23
C GLY A 38 18.75 4.40 25.15
N SER A 39 19.80 3.59 25.35
CA SER A 39 20.86 3.40 24.35
C SER A 39 20.35 2.64 23.12
N GLY A 40 19.43 1.70 23.28
CA GLY A 40 18.72 1.05 22.16
C GLY A 40 17.94 2.04 21.29
N LEU A 41 17.28 3.05 21.88
CA LEU A 41 16.61 4.10 21.11
C LEU A 41 17.60 4.97 20.32
N VAL A 42 18.74 5.32 20.91
CA VAL A 42 19.80 6.04 20.21
C VAL A 42 20.33 5.21 19.04
N PHE A 43 20.52 3.90 19.23
CA PHE A 43 20.93 2.99 18.16
C PHE A 43 19.91 2.92 17.02
N LEU A 44 18.61 2.78 17.33
CA LEU A 44 17.55 2.81 16.31
C LEU A 44 17.52 4.15 15.58
N PHE A 45 17.66 5.27 16.30
CA PHE A 45 17.75 6.59 15.70
C PHE A 45 18.94 6.68 14.71
N VAL A 46 20.12 6.15 15.07
CA VAL A 46 21.27 6.09 14.16
C VAL A 46 20.96 5.23 12.92
N ILE A 47 20.32 4.07 13.08
CA ILE A 47 19.86 3.27 11.93
C ILE A 47 18.92 4.08 11.04
N GLN A 48 17.91 4.75 11.61
CA GLN A 48 16.95 5.56 10.86
C GLN A 48 17.63 6.70 10.11
N ALA A 49 18.56 7.40 10.75
CA ALA A 49 19.33 8.47 10.14
C ALA A 49 20.21 7.96 8.98
N VAL A 50 20.97 6.89 9.19
CA VAL A 50 21.87 6.33 8.16
C VAL A 50 21.07 5.80 6.98
N THR A 51 20.04 4.98 7.22
CA THR A 51 19.17 4.44 6.16
C THR A 51 18.44 5.55 5.41
N GLY A 52 17.94 6.57 6.11
CA GLY A 52 17.29 7.74 5.52
C GLY A 52 18.21 8.56 4.63
N ILE A 53 19.45 8.82 5.06
CA ILE A 53 20.47 9.52 4.26
C ILE A 53 20.84 8.72 3.01
N VAL A 54 20.97 7.40 3.12
CA VAL A 54 21.26 6.56 1.95
C VAL A 54 20.11 6.61 0.94
N MET A 55 18.86 6.48 1.41
CA MET A 55 17.69 6.54 0.53
C MET A 55 17.46 7.92 -0.09
N SER A 56 17.81 9.01 0.62
CA SER A 56 17.64 10.37 0.09
C SER A 56 18.48 10.64 -1.17
N GLY A 57 19.58 9.89 -1.37
CA GLY A 57 20.36 9.94 -2.61
C GLY A 57 19.66 9.35 -3.84
N PHE A 58 18.62 8.55 -3.65
CA PHE A 58 17.85 7.90 -4.73
C PHE A 58 16.41 8.41 -4.84
N TYR A 59 15.89 9.01 -3.77
CA TYR A 59 14.50 9.48 -3.69
C TYR A 59 14.29 10.80 -4.43
N SER A 60 13.18 10.90 -5.18
CA SER A 60 12.77 12.14 -5.85
C SER A 60 11.51 12.71 -5.19
N PRO A 61 11.57 13.86 -4.49
CA PRO A 61 10.42 14.45 -3.80
C PRO A 61 9.48 15.19 -4.77
N SER A 62 8.91 14.45 -5.73
CA SER A 62 7.93 14.97 -6.69
C SER A 62 6.72 14.04 -6.78
N SER A 63 5.50 14.60 -6.88
CA SER A 63 4.28 13.78 -6.99
C SER A 63 4.26 12.88 -8.23
N THR A 64 5.05 13.19 -9.26
CA THR A 64 5.20 12.33 -10.45
C THR A 64 6.26 11.24 -10.24
N ALA A 65 7.37 11.56 -9.57
CA ALA A 65 8.54 10.69 -9.51
C ALA A 65 8.69 9.90 -8.20
N ALA A 66 8.05 10.30 -7.10
CA ALA A 66 8.27 9.74 -5.77
C ALA A 66 8.01 8.24 -5.71
N TRP A 67 6.81 7.81 -6.11
CA TRP A 67 6.47 6.39 -6.16
C TRP A 67 7.48 5.58 -6.99
N GLY A 68 7.85 6.10 -8.17
CA GLY A 68 8.80 5.44 -9.04
C GLY A 68 10.21 5.37 -8.48
N SER A 69 10.65 6.41 -7.74
CA SER A 69 11.94 6.39 -7.04
C SER A 69 11.95 5.39 -5.89
N VAL A 70 10.84 5.22 -5.17
CA VAL A 70 10.73 4.20 -4.12
C VAL A 70 10.67 2.79 -4.70
N TYR A 71 9.95 2.59 -5.81
CA TYR A 71 10.00 1.35 -6.59
C TYR A 71 11.44 1.03 -7.03
N TYR A 72 12.18 2.02 -7.54
CA TYR A 72 13.57 1.84 -7.95
C TYR A 72 14.49 1.46 -6.78
N ILE A 73 14.34 2.11 -5.62
CA ILE A 73 15.07 1.75 -4.40
C ILE A 73 14.77 0.31 -4.00
N GLN A 74 13.50 -0.10 -3.99
CA GLN A 74 13.09 -1.43 -3.56
C GLN A 74 13.52 -2.52 -4.56
N GLU A 75 13.18 -2.37 -5.83
CA GLU A 75 13.19 -3.47 -6.82
C GLU A 75 14.40 -3.47 -7.74
N LYS A 76 15.09 -2.32 -7.91
CA LYS A 76 16.19 -2.19 -8.88
C LYS A 76 17.56 -1.93 -8.24
N THR A 77 17.58 -1.28 -7.07
CA THR A 77 18.83 -0.94 -6.38
C THR A 77 19.36 -2.13 -5.59
N SER A 78 20.63 -2.46 -5.74
CA SER A 78 21.28 -3.54 -4.96
C SER A 78 21.15 -3.27 -3.46
N PHE A 79 20.60 -4.24 -2.71
CA PHE A 79 20.27 -4.13 -1.27
C PHE A 79 19.31 -2.98 -0.90
N GLY A 80 18.70 -2.29 -1.86
CA GLY A 80 17.81 -1.17 -1.57
C GLY A 80 16.52 -1.61 -0.86
N TRP A 81 15.98 -2.78 -1.20
CA TRP A 81 14.89 -3.41 -0.44
C TRP A 81 15.22 -3.64 1.04
N PHE A 82 16.48 -3.99 1.34
CA PHE A 82 16.94 -4.26 2.70
C PHE A 82 17.09 -2.96 3.49
N ILE A 83 17.71 -1.93 2.89
CA ILE A 83 17.86 -0.60 3.51
C ILE A 83 16.49 0.04 3.76
N ARG A 84 15.59 -0.03 2.77
CA ARG A 84 14.22 0.47 2.90
C ARG A 84 13.43 -0.32 3.93
N GLY A 85 13.58 -1.64 3.97
CA GLY A 85 13.01 -2.50 4.99
C GLY A 85 13.47 -2.12 6.41
N LEU A 86 14.78 -1.94 6.61
CA LEU A 86 15.34 -1.50 7.89
C LEU A 86 14.80 -0.13 8.31
N HIS A 87 14.64 0.81 7.37
CA HIS A 87 14.05 2.11 7.66
C HIS A 87 12.57 1.95 8.09
N HIS A 88 11.78 1.22 7.30
CA HIS A 88 10.35 1.02 7.54
C HIS A 88 10.06 0.26 8.85
N PHE A 89 10.64 -0.93 9.05
CA PHE A 89 10.39 -1.70 10.27
C PHE A 89 11.13 -1.13 11.48
N GLY A 90 12.27 -0.47 11.27
CA GLY A 90 13.00 0.21 12.33
C GLY A 90 12.21 1.38 12.94
N SER A 91 11.35 2.05 12.16
CA SER A 91 10.46 3.10 12.67
C SER A 91 9.42 2.52 13.65
N SER A 92 8.83 1.37 13.32
CA SER A 92 7.96 0.63 14.23
C SER A 92 8.68 0.16 15.49
N ALA A 93 9.89 -0.38 15.36
CA ALA A 93 10.70 -0.79 16.52
C ALA A 93 11.04 0.40 17.42
N MET A 94 11.28 1.58 16.85
CA MET A 94 11.58 2.79 17.60
C MET A 94 10.38 3.23 18.46
N ILE A 95 9.16 3.13 17.94
CA ILE A 95 7.93 3.42 18.70
C ILE A 95 7.72 2.39 19.81
N ILE A 96 7.87 1.10 19.52
CA ILE A 96 7.75 0.03 20.53
C ILE A 96 8.75 0.25 21.67
N LEU A 97 10.02 0.49 21.33
CA LEU A 97 11.07 0.68 22.33
C LEU A 97 10.89 1.98 23.11
N ALA A 98 10.36 3.04 22.48
CA ALA A 98 10.03 4.28 23.16
C ALA A 98 8.94 4.09 24.21
N ILE A 99 7.89 3.33 23.88
CA ILE A 99 6.84 2.96 24.83
C ILE A 99 7.44 2.16 26.00
N VAL A 100 8.27 1.15 25.72
CA VAL A 100 8.96 0.35 26.77
C VAL A 100 9.85 1.23 27.65
N HIS A 101 10.61 2.15 27.06
CA HIS A 101 11.47 3.08 27.79
C HIS A 101 10.66 4.02 28.68
N MET A 102 9.56 4.58 28.17
CA MET A 102 8.64 5.44 28.94
C MET A 102 8.06 4.68 30.13
N PHE A 103 7.61 3.43 29.93
CA PHE A 103 7.12 2.58 31.03
C PHE A 103 8.20 2.28 32.06
N GLN A 104 9.42 1.97 31.63
CA GLN A 104 10.54 1.74 32.55
C GLN A 104 10.77 2.97 33.44
N VAL A 105 10.89 4.16 32.83
CA VAL A 105 11.12 5.42 33.55
C VAL A 105 9.96 5.73 34.50
N PHE A 106 8.72 5.48 34.06
CA PHE A 106 7.52 5.61 34.88
C PHE A 106 7.53 4.68 36.09
N ILE A 107 7.76 3.38 35.86
CA ILE A 107 7.77 2.34 36.88
C ILE A 107 8.88 2.60 37.91
N PHE A 108 10.04 3.10 37.47
CA PHE A 108 11.16 3.41 38.36
C PHE A 108 10.97 4.73 39.12
N GLY A 109 9.99 5.55 38.75
CA GLY A 109 9.81 6.89 39.31
C GLY A 109 10.97 7.81 38.98
N ALA A 110 11.63 7.57 37.84
CA ALA A 110 12.80 8.30 37.37
C ALA A 110 12.45 9.70 36.83
N TYR A 111 11.17 10.04 36.73
CA TYR A 111 10.67 11.38 36.42
C TYR A 111 10.61 12.33 37.62
N LYS A 112 10.72 11.81 38.85
CA LYS A 112 10.69 12.62 40.08
C LYS A 112 11.94 13.47 40.24
N LYS A 113 11.88 14.43 41.15
CA LYS A 113 13.01 15.28 41.56
C LYS A 113 14.33 14.50 41.70
N PRO A 114 15.45 15.00 41.12
CA PRO A 114 15.63 16.24 40.35
C PRO A 114 15.52 16.07 38.81
N ARG A 115 14.78 15.06 38.32
CA ARG A 115 14.76 14.65 36.91
C ARG A 115 13.49 15.07 36.16
N GLU A 116 12.76 16.06 36.66
CA GLU A 116 11.51 16.54 36.06
C GLU A 116 11.75 17.03 34.62
N LEU A 117 12.83 17.79 34.39
CA LEU A 117 13.20 18.26 33.05
C LEU A 117 13.65 17.12 32.12
N ASN A 118 14.21 16.04 32.67
CA ASN A 118 14.57 14.87 31.87
C ASN A 118 13.32 14.16 31.36
N TRP A 119 12.27 14.07 32.19
CA TRP A 119 10.98 13.54 31.77
C TRP A 119 10.30 14.43 30.72
N ILE A 120 10.26 15.75 30.94
CA ILE A 120 9.67 16.71 29.99
C ILE A 120 10.36 16.62 28.62
N SER A 121 11.70 16.58 28.60
CA SER A 121 12.44 16.39 27.34
C SER A 121 12.14 15.03 26.69
N GLY A 122 11.95 13.96 27.47
CA GLY A 122 11.51 12.65 26.97
C GLY A 122 10.11 12.69 26.34
N VAL A 123 9.15 13.39 26.96
CA VAL A 123 7.81 13.59 26.41
C VAL A 123 7.88 14.40 25.10
N ILE A 124 8.73 15.43 25.02
CA ILE A 124 8.96 16.18 23.78
C ILE A 124 9.54 15.28 22.69
N LEU A 125 10.53 14.43 23.02
CA LEU A 125 11.09 13.45 22.08
C LEU A 125 10.02 12.48 21.60
N LEU A 126 9.13 12.01 22.47
CA LEU A 126 8.01 11.15 22.10
C LEU A 126 7.09 11.83 21.05
N ILE A 127 6.79 13.13 21.22
CA ILE A 127 6.02 13.89 20.22
C ILE A 127 6.74 13.90 18.86
N PHE A 128 8.05 14.13 18.84
CA PHE A 128 8.82 14.07 17.60
C PHE A 128 8.76 12.68 16.95
N LEU A 129 8.87 11.59 17.73
CA LEU A 129 8.73 10.23 17.21
C LEU A 129 7.36 10.02 16.54
N MET A 130 6.27 10.49 17.16
CA MET A 130 4.94 10.42 16.53
C MET A 130 4.88 11.25 15.24
N GLY A 131 5.53 12.42 15.21
CA GLY A 131 5.64 13.27 14.02
C GLY A 131 6.43 12.62 12.87
N PHE A 132 7.48 11.85 13.17
CA PHE A 132 8.19 11.06 12.16
C PHE A 132 7.29 9.99 11.51
N GLY A 133 6.51 9.28 12.32
CA GLY A 133 5.56 8.27 11.85
C GLY A 133 4.52 8.84 10.88
N LEU A 134 4.04 10.08 11.10
CA LEU A 134 3.10 10.74 10.21
C LEU A 134 3.78 11.26 8.93
N THR A 135 4.95 11.88 9.06
CA THR A 135 5.56 12.60 7.93
C THR A 135 6.29 11.68 6.94
N GLY A 136 6.89 10.59 7.42
CA GLY A 136 7.64 9.66 6.57
C GLY A 136 6.72 8.77 5.73
N TYR A 137 5.51 8.50 6.25
CA TYR A 137 4.56 7.59 5.62
C TYR A 137 3.99 8.11 4.30
N LEU A 138 3.99 9.43 4.10
CA LEU A 138 3.58 10.06 2.84
C LEU A 138 4.61 9.88 1.71
N LEU A 139 5.90 9.75 2.05
CA LEU A 139 6.99 9.86 1.08
C LEU A 139 6.96 8.81 -0.05
N PRO A 140 6.52 7.55 0.18
CA PRO A 140 6.31 6.58 -0.90
C PRO A 140 5.31 7.04 -1.96
N TRP A 141 4.42 7.98 -1.65
CA TRP A 141 3.39 8.49 -2.56
C TRP A 141 2.52 7.37 -3.17
N ASP A 142 2.21 6.38 -2.35
CA ASP A 142 1.28 5.29 -2.66
C ASP A 142 -0.10 5.57 -2.04
N GLN A 143 -1.09 4.73 -2.35
CA GLN A 143 -2.46 4.89 -1.86
C GLN A 143 -2.52 5.00 -0.33
N LYS A 144 -1.85 4.12 0.40
CA LYS A 144 -1.85 4.14 1.87
C LYS A 144 -1.28 5.45 2.41
N GLY A 145 -0.12 5.88 1.92
CA GLY A 145 0.55 7.11 2.36
C GLY A 145 -0.25 8.38 2.09
N TYR A 146 -0.80 8.50 0.88
CA TYR A 146 -1.59 9.67 0.46
C TYR A 146 -2.85 9.84 1.31
N TRP A 147 -3.68 8.81 1.39
CA TRP A 147 -4.97 8.88 2.07
C TRP A 147 -4.82 8.94 3.60
N ALA A 148 -3.84 8.24 4.18
CA ALA A 148 -3.55 8.36 5.62
C ALA A 148 -3.14 9.79 6.00
N THR A 149 -2.35 10.46 5.15
CA THR A 149 -1.92 11.84 5.39
C THR A 149 -3.09 12.81 5.28
N GLN A 150 -3.99 12.61 4.30
CA GLN A 150 -5.21 13.42 4.18
C GLN A 150 -6.09 13.31 5.44
N VAL A 151 -6.24 12.11 5.99
CA VAL A 151 -6.97 11.91 7.26
C VAL A 151 -6.27 12.65 8.41
N ALA A 152 -4.95 12.50 8.55
CA ALA A 152 -4.19 13.12 9.64
C ALA A 152 -4.24 14.65 9.63
N THR A 153 -4.12 15.30 8.47
CA THR A 153 -4.21 16.76 8.36
C THR A 153 -5.65 17.27 8.50
N ASN A 154 -6.65 16.50 8.09
CA ASN A 154 -8.05 16.83 8.33
C ASN A 154 -8.36 16.85 9.83
N ILE A 155 -7.77 15.92 10.59
CA ILE A 155 -7.81 15.93 12.06
C ILE A 155 -7.16 17.20 12.61
N ILE A 156 -5.98 17.61 12.10
CA ILE A 156 -5.32 18.86 12.49
C ILE A 156 -6.21 20.08 12.18
N GLY A 157 -6.94 20.06 11.06
CA GLY A 157 -7.90 21.08 10.68
C GLY A 157 -9.00 21.33 11.72
N THR A 158 -9.33 20.33 12.55
CA THR A 158 -10.34 20.46 13.60
C THR A 158 -9.90 21.31 14.80
N ILE A 159 -8.61 21.67 14.90
CA ILE A 159 -8.09 22.51 15.98
C ILE A 159 -8.69 23.92 15.84
N PRO A 160 -9.37 24.44 16.87
CA PRO A 160 -9.95 25.78 16.82
C PRO A 160 -8.90 26.86 16.54
N VAL A 161 -9.31 27.92 15.84
CA VAL A 161 -8.52 29.13 15.53
C VAL A 161 -7.39 28.92 14.51
N VAL A 162 -6.53 27.91 14.70
CA VAL A 162 -5.30 27.73 13.90
C VAL A 162 -5.29 26.48 13.01
N GLY A 163 -6.21 25.53 13.23
CA GLY A 163 -6.21 24.22 12.55
C GLY A 163 -6.27 24.33 11.04
N ASP A 164 -7.20 25.10 10.51
CA ASP A 164 -7.36 25.28 9.05
C ASP A 164 -6.11 25.91 8.41
N TYR A 165 -5.49 26.89 9.07
CA TYR A 165 -4.24 27.50 8.60
C TYR A 165 -3.11 26.47 8.54
N ILE A 166 -2.96 25.65 9.59
CA ILE A 166 -1.93 24.60 9.63
C ILE A 166 -2.20 23.55 8.56
N LYS A 167 -3.46 23.12 8.38
CA LYS A 167 -3.87 22.18 7.34
C LYS A 167 -3.51 22.71 5.95
N ILE A 168 -3.94 23.92 5.61
CA ILE A 168 -3.67 24.55 4.30
C ILE A 168 -2.17 24.74 4.09
N LEU A 169 -1.43 25.10 5.15
CA LEU A 169 0.02 25.20 5.10
C LEU A 169 0.71 23.86 4.83
N HIS A 170 0.20 22.74 5.33
CA HIS A 170 0.81 21.44 5.05
C HIS A 170 0.35 20.86 3.71
N GLN A 171 -0.92 21.06 3.35
CA GLN A 171 -1.50 20.64 2.08
C GLN A 171 -0.89 21.41 0.90
N GLY A 172 -0.74 22.73 1.03
CA GLY A 172 -0.05 23.57 0.05
C GLY A 172 -0.80 23.86 -1.24
N GLY A 173 -2.09 23.54 -1.31
CA GLY A 173 -2.98 23.84 -2.42
C GLY A 173 -4.44 23.47 -2.09
N SER A 174 -5.32 23.54 -3.09
CA SER A 174 -6.70 23.02 -2.99
C SER A 174 -6.73 21.52 -2.74
N ASP A 175 -5.74 20.81 -3.28
CA ASP A 175 -5.63 19.36 -3.29
C ASP A 175 -4.23 18.91 -2.84
N TYR A 176 -4.11 17.63 -2.54
CA TYR A 176 -2.85 17.00 -2.19
C TYR A 176 -2.03 16.79 -3.46
N GLY A 177 -0.80 17.28 -3.46
CA GLY A 177 0.04 17.22 -4.65
C GLY A 177 1.49 17.52 -4.35
N ASN A 178 2.19 18.05 -5.35
CA ASN A 178 3.63 18.26 -5.29
C ASN A 178 4.09 19.15 -4.12
N PHE A 179 3.32 20.21 -3.81
CA PHE A 179 3.63 21.08 -2.67
C PHE A 179 3.46 20.38 -1.32
N THR A 180 2.45 19.51 -1.19
CA THR A 180 2.30 18.67 0.01
C THR A 180 3.52 17.81 0.20
N LEU A 181 3.89 17.06 -0.84
CA LEU A 181 4.98 16.09 -0.76
C LEU A 181 6.32 16.75 -0.44
N THR A 182 6.66 17.85 -1.11
CA THR A 182 7.92 18.58 -0.89
C THR A 182 8.02 19.17 0.52
N ARG A 183 6.91 19.67 1.09
CA ARG A 183 6.87 20.15 2.48
C ARG A 183 7.05 19.01 3.48
N PHE A 184 6.37 17.90 3.28
CA PHE A 184 6.50 16.71 4.12
C PHE A 184 7.90 16.09 4.04
N TYR A 185 8.51 16.04 2.85
CA TYR A 185 9.90 15.66 2.68
C TYR A 185 10.84 16.58 3.48
N THR A 186 10.64 17.89 3.38
CA THR A 186 11.44 18.88 4.12
C THR A 186 11.30 18.69 5.64
N LEU A 187 10.07 18.46 6.12
CA LEU A 187 9.79 18.21 7.53
C LEU A 187 10.48 16.92 8.00
N HIS A 188 10.32 15.82 7.27
CA HIS A 188 10.79 14.51 7.67
C HIS A 188 12.31 14.37 7.60
N VAL A 189 12.93 14.91 6.56
CA VAL A 189 14.37 14.69 6.29
C VAL A 189 15.25 15.74 6.96
N PHE A 190 14.75 16.96 7.20
CA PHE A 190 15.56 18.04 7.77
C PHE A 190 15.03 18.55 9.11
N VAL A 191 13.80 19.06 9.15
CA VAL A 191 13.29 19.81 10.32
C VAL A 191 13.16 18.90 11.55
N LEU A 192 12.52 17.73 11.40
CA LEU A 192 12.31 16.80 12.50
C LEU A 192 13.63 16.17 12.99
N PRO A 193 14.57 15.71 12.13
CA PRO A 193 15.85 15.19 12.60
C PRO A 193 16.70 16.19 13.36
N ILE A 194 16.79 17.43 12.87
CA ILE A 194 17.55 18.50 13.55
C ILE A 194 16.92 18.82 14.91
N SER A 195 15.59 18.93 14.95
CA SER A 195 14.87 19.21 16.20
C SER A 195 15.02 18.06 17.20
N LEU A 196 14.90 16.81 16.75
CA LEU A 196 15.09 15.64 17.60
C LEU A 196 16.52 15.57 18.12
N LEU A 197 17.54 15.81 17.29
CA LEU A 197 18.94 15.84 17.72
C LEU A 197 19.18 16.88 18.82
N PHE A 198 18.62 18.08 18.69
CA PHE A 198 18.73 19.13 19.70
C PHE A 198 18.14 18.70 21.05
N PHE A 199 16.91 18.17 21.04
CA PHE A 199 16.28 17.70 22.29
C PHE A 199 16.91 16.41 22.83
N LEU A 200 17.44 15.54 21.97
CA LEU A 200 18.18 14.34 22.38
C LEU A 200 19.47 14.73 23.11
N PHE A 201 20.18 15.74 22.63
CA PHE A 201 21.34 16.29 23.32
C PHE A 201 20.96 16.80 24.72
N ILE A 202 19.88 17.59 24.83
CA ILE A 202 19.37 18.08 26.13
C ILE A 202 19.01 16.91 27.04
N HIS A 203 18.31 15.92 26.53
CA HIS A 203 17.87 14.74 27.28
C HIS A 203 19.06 13.95 27.83
N ILE A 204 20.06 13.64 27.00
CA ILE A 204 21.27 12.95 27.44
C ILE A 204 22.06 13.81 28.43
N ALA A 205 22.19 15.13 28.21
CA ALA A 205 22.90 16.02 29.12
C ALA A 205 22.26 16.07 30.53
N LEU A 206 20.92 16.12 30.60
CA LEU A 206 20.18 16.08 31.86
C LEU A 206 20.30 14.73 32.56
N PHE A 207 20.21 13.64 31.81
CA PHE A 207 20.46 12.29 32.33
C PHE A 207 21.86 12.17 32.94
N ARG A 208 22.90 12.66 32.24
CA ARG A 208 24.28 12.62 32.73
C ARG A 208 24.50 13.50 33.95
N LYS A 209 23.81 14.64 34.04
CA LYS A 209 23.87 15.52 35.22
C LYS A 209 23.30 14.86 36.47
N HIS A 210 22.20 14.12 36.35
CA HIS A 210 21.46 13.59 37.49
C HIS A 210 21.67 12.09 37.74
N GLY A 211 22.38 11.41 36.84
CA GLY A 211 22.67 9.99 36.90
C GLY A 211 21.43 9.10 36.77
N VAL A 212 21.70 7.80 36.70
CA VAL A 212 20.68 6.75 36.60
C VAL A 212 19.81 6.71 37.86
N THR A 213 18.53 6.33 37.71
CA THR A 213 17.67 6.06 38.87
C THR A 213 17.79 4.59 39.25
N PRO A 214 18.31 4.26 40.45
CA PRO A 214 18.46 2.88 40.86
C PRO A 214 17.10 2.22 41.13
N TYR A 215 17.09 0.89 41.09
CA TYR A 215 15.93 0.10 41.49
C TYR A 215 15.52 0.42 42.95
N TRP A 216 14.22 0.70 43.17
CA TRP A 216 13.70 1.30 44.40
C TRP A 216 13.80 0.42 45.66
N LYS A 217 14.20 -0.86 45.54
CA LYS A 217 14.44 -1.77 46.66
C LYS A 217 15.92 -1.87 47.07
N LEU A 218 16.85 -1.24 46.34
CA LEU A 218 18.27 -1.27 46.69
C LEU A 218 18.51 -0.45 47.97
N SER A 219 19.31 -0.99 48.89
CA SER A 219 19.71 -0.27 50.11
C SER A 219 20.70 0.85 49.80
N GLU A 220 20.67 1.90 50.61
CA GLU A 220 21.61 3.03 50.52
C GLU A 220 23.08 2.57 50.58
N GLU A 221 23.37 1.57 51.42
CA GLU A 221 24.68 0.92 51.51
C GLU A 221 25.10 0.27 50.19
N THR A 222 24.18 -0.43 49.52
CA THR A 222 24.47 -1.05 48.21
C THR A 222 24.74 0.01 47.15
N LEU A 223 24.01 1.12 47.17
CA LEU A 223 24.19 2.22 46.20
C LEU A 223 25.53 2.95 46.37
N ARG A 224 26.08 2.97 47.58
CA ARG A 224 27.39 3.56 47.87
C ARG A 224 28.55 2.61 47.56
N THR A 225 28.35 1.32 47.78
CA THR A 225 29.41 0.30 47.63
C THR A 225 29.50 -0.27 46.22
N ARG A 226 28.38 -0.38 45.49
CA ARG A 226 28.35 -0.85 44.10
C ARG A 226 28.21 0.31 43.12
N ILE A 227 29.34 0.86 42.71
CA ILE A 227 29.42 1.87 41.66
C ILE A 227 30.35 1.32 40.58
N ASP A 228 29.77 0.94 39.45
CA ASP A 228 30.54 0.52 38.27
C ASP A 228 30.68 1.72 37.31
N PRO A 229 31.82 1.89 36.64
CA PRO A 229 31.89 2.79 35.49
C PRO A 229 31.00 2.27 34.35
N PHE A 230 30.46 3.18 33.53
CA PHE A 230 29.65 2.84 32.35
C PHE A 230 30.39 1.88 31.41
N TRP A 231 31.67 2.13 31.14
CA TRP A 231 32.57 1.19 30.47
C TRP A 231 33.31 0.30 31.48
N PRO A 232 33.44 -1.03 31.25
CA PRO A 232 33.02 -1.77 30.05
C PRO A 232 31.64 -2.43 30.17
N ASN A 233 31.16 -2.66 31.40
CA ASN A 233 30.08 -3.62 31.65
C ASN A 233 28.74 -3.17 31.07
N GLN A 234 28.35 -1.90 31.24
CA GLN A 234 27.08 -1.41 30.70
C GLN A 234 27.14 -1.30 29.18
N VAL A 235 28.25 -0.79 28.62
CA VAL A 235 28.47 -0.72 27.17
C VAL A 235 28.40 -2.10 26.53
N PHE A 236 28.95 -3.13 27.16
CA PHE A 236 28.85 -4.50 26.66
C PHE A 236 27.39 -4.97 26.58
N MET A 237 26.58 -4.75 27.61
CA MET A 237 25.15 -5.08 27.59
C MET A 237 24.40 -4.31 26.49
N ASP A 238 24.70 -3.02 26.35
CA ASP A 238 24.11 -2.16 25.33
C ASP A 238 24.44 -2.66 23.90
N ILE A 239 25.69 -3.07 23.65
CA ILE A 239 26.13 -3.63 22.37
C ILE A 239 25.43 -4.96 22.08
N ILE A 240 25.36 -5.87 23.05
CA ILE A 240 24.69 -7.16 22.87
C ILE A 240 23.20 -6.95 22.57
N PHE A 241 22.55 -6.02 23.27
CA PHE A 241 21.16 -5.67 22.99
C PHE A 241 20.98 -5.07 21.59
N ALA A 242 21.85 -4.14 21.19
CA ALA A 242 21.80 -3.52 19.86
C ALA A 242 22.01 -4.55 18.73
N ILE A 243 22.97 -5.48 18.89
CA ILE A 243 23.22 -6.57 17.92
C ILE A 243 22.00 -7.50 17.86
N GLY A 244 21.46 -7.91 19.00
CA GLY A 244 20.27 -8.77 19.04
C GLY A 244 19.06 -8.12 18.37
N MET A 245 18.82 -6.85 18.66
CA MET A 245 17.73 -6.09 18.04
C MET A 245 17.95 -5.90 16.54
N TYR A 246 19.16 -5.59 16.10
CA TYR A 246 19.50 -5.51 14.67
C TYR A 246 19.31 -6.86 13.96
N ALA A 247 19.71 -7.97 14.59
CA ALA A 247 19.52 -9.30 14.03
C ALA A 247 18.03 -9.65 13.87
N VAL A 248 17.19 -9.31 14.85
CA VAL A 248 15.73 -9.47 14.76
C VAL A 248 15.16 -8.61 13.63
N LEU A 249 15.55 -7.34 13.54
CA LEU A 249 15.10 -6.44 12.46
C LEU A 249 15.54 -6.93 11.08
N ALA A 250 16.81 -7.29 10.93
CA ALA A 250 17.33 -7.81 9.68
C ALA A 250 16.63 -9.10 9.29
N GLY A 251 16.46 -10.04 10.22
CA GLY A 251 15.72 -11.29 10.00
C GLY A 251 14.27 -11.05 9.56
N TRP A 252 13.60 -10.07 10.17
CA TRP A 252 12.25 -9.65 9.77
C TRP A 252 12.21 -9.07 8.35
N VAL A 253 13.20 -8.24 7.99
CA VAL A 253 13.33 -7.68 6.64
C VAL A 253 13.56 -8.78 5.60
N PHE A 254 14.45 -9.75 5.89
CA PHE A 254 14.69 -10.90 5.02
C PHE A 254 13.44 -11.75 4.83
N TRP A 255 12.66 -11.97 5.90
CA TRP A 255 11.41 -12.73 5.83
C TRP A 255 10.36 -12.07 4.92
N ASN A 256 10.25 -10.74 4.97
CA ASN A 256 9.26 -9.98 4.20
C ASN A 256 9.73 -9.58 2.78
N GLY A 257 11.02 -9.74 2.46
CA GLY A 257 11.56 -9.28 1.17
C GLY A 257 11.62 -7.75 1.03
N GLY A 258 11.71 -7.02 2.14
CA GLY A 258 11.70 -5.55 2.18
C GLY A 258 10.42 -4.96 2.74
N ALA A 259 10.10 -3.71 2.38
CA ALA A 259 8.91 -3.02 2.88
C ALA A 259 7.75 -3.06 1.87
N GLU A 260 6.51 -3.04 2.37
CA GLU A 260 5.32 -2.93 1.51
C GLU A 260 5.36 -1.66 0.65
N LEU A 261 4.93 -1.74 -0.60
CA LEU A 261 4.73 -0.59 -1.50
C LEU A 261 3.40 -0.80 -2.21
N GLN A 262 2.40 0.04 -1.91
CA GLN A 262 1.10 -0.08 -2.56
C GLN A 262 1.11 0.54 -3.95
N ALA A 263 -0.01 0.44 -4.67
CA ALA A 263 -0.18 1.11 -5.95
C ALA A 263 0.05 2.63 -5.82
N PRO A 264 0.52 3.31 -6.89
CA PRO A 264 0.63 4.76 -6.94
C PRO A 264 -0.64 5.45 -6.45
N ALA A 265 -0.49 6.55 -5.70
CA ALA A 265 -1.63 7.30 -5.21
C ALA A 265 -2.53 7.80 -6.35
N ASP A 266 -3.83 7.52 -6.25
CA ASP A 266 -4.85 8.01 -7.16
C ASP A 266 -5.87 8.87 -6.37
N PRO A 267 -5.84 10.20 -6.52
CA PRO A 267 -6.80 11.09 -5.88
C PRO A 267 -8.28 10.80 -6.21
N ALA A 268 -8.56 10.14 -7.34
CA ALA A 268 -9.92 9.78 -7.75
C ALA A 268 -10.39 8.43 -7.19
N SER A 269 -9.53 7.69 -6.50
CA SER A 269 -9.87 6.39 -5.93
C SER A 269 -10.66 6.50 -4.63
N ASN A 270 -11.49 5.50 -4.32
CA ASN A 270 -12.23 5.39 -3.05
C ASN A 270 -11.48 4.49 -2.04
N TYR A 271 -10.18 4.73 -1.86
CA TYR A 271 -9.34 3.90 -0.99
C TYR A 271 -9.68 4.11 0.49
N LEU A 272 -10.06 3.04 1.20
CA LEU A 272 -10.32 3.09 2.63
C LEU A 272 -9.01 3.05 3.44
N ALA A 273 -8.43 4.22 3.67
CA ALA A 273 -7.23 4.32 4.49
C ALA A 273 -7.40 3.81 5.91
N ARG A 274 -6.37 3.09 6.38
CA ARG A 274 -6.15 2.76 7.79
C ARG A 274 -4.80 3.32 8.19
N PRO A 275 -4.71 4.04 9.33
CA PRO A 275 -3.43 4.52 9.79
C PRO A 275 -2.59 3.35 10.34
N GLU A 276 -1.33 3.65 10.63
CA GLU A 276 -0.41 2.69 11.24
C GLU A 276 -0.91 2.18 12.60
N TRP A 277 -0.41 1.01 13.01
CA TRP A 277 -0.90 0.27 14.18
C TRP A 277 -0.89 1.10 15.48
N TYR A 278 0.09 2.00 15.64
CA TYR A 278 0.23 2.90 16.78
C TYR A 278 -0.76 4.08 16.77
N PHE A 279 -1.58 4.22 15.73
CA PHE A 279 -2.66 5.20 15.63
C PHE A 279 -4.06 4.57 15.49
N LEU A 280 -4.17 3.24 15.40
CA LEU A 280 -5.46 2.56 15.22
C LEU A 280 -6.46 2.85 16.34
N PHE A 281 -6.01 2.93 17.60
CA PHE A 281 -6.89 3.29 18.72
C PHE A 281 -7.55 4.66 18.53
N LEU A 282 -6.81 5.63 17.99
CA LEU A 282 -7.32 6.98 17.75
C LEU A 282 -8.31 6.96 16.59
N PHE A 283 -7.99 6.23 15.52
CA PHE A 283 -8.91 6.03 14.40
C PHE A 283 -10.26 5.44 14.85
N GLU A 284 -10.23 4.42 15.70
CA GLU A 284 -11.45 3.81 16.25
C GLU A 284 -12.23 4.79 17.13
N LEU A 285 -11.55 5.52 18.00
CA LEU A 285 -12.18 6.51 18.88
C LEU A 285 -12.96 7.56 18.07
N LEU A 286 -12.40 7.99 16.93
CA LEU A 286 -13.03 8.99 16.06
C LEU A 286 -14.34 8.50 15.43
N LYS A 287 -14.55 7.19 15.28
CA LYS A 287 -15.84 6.66 14.81
C LYS A 287 -16.98 6.93 15.79
N TYR A 288 -16.68 6.98 17.09
CA TYR A 288 -17.66 7.29 18.15
C TYR A 288 -17.84 8.81 18.36
N CYS A 289 -16.83 9.61 18.02
CA CYS A 289 -16.84 11.06 18.16
C CYS A 289 -17.26 11.74 16.85
N GLN A 290 -18.57 11.74 16.53
CA GLN A 290 -19.09 12.37 15.31
C GLN A 290 -19.68 13.77 15.55
N GLY A 291 -19.74 14.58 14.49
CA GLY A 291 -20.33 15.93 14.52
C GLY A 291 -19.61 16.86 15.51
N LYS A 292 -20.37 17.49 16.42
CA LYS A 292 -19.82 18.42 17.42
C LYS A 292 -18.84 17.75 18.39
N PHE A 293 -18.94 16.43 18.59
CA PHE A 293 -18.05 15.68 19.48
C PHE A 293 -16.71 15.32 18.82
N LEU A 294 -16.52 15.58 17.53
CA LEU A 294 -15.27 15.30 16.83
C LEU A 294 -14.06 15.94 17.52
N ILE A 295 -14.20 17.20 17.94
CA ILE A 295 -13.17 17.96 18.67
C ILE A 295 -12.76 17.25 19.97
N VAL A 296 -13.67 16.51 20.60
CA VAL A 296 -13.37 15.74 21.81
C VAL A 296 -12.36 14.64 21.51
N GLY A 297 -12.59 13.87 20.45
CA GLY A 297 -11.72 12.78 20.03
C GLY A 297 -10.41 13.25 19.39
N THR A 298 -10.44 14.33 18.60
CA THR A 298 -9.28 14.83 17.85
C THR A 298 -8.37 15.75 18.66
N VAL A 299 -8.91 16.58 19.53
CA VAL A 299 -8.15 17.62 20.25
C VAL A 299 -8.13 17.38 21.75
N ILE A 300 -9.29 17.22 22.38
CA ILE A 300 -9.39 17.25 23.84
C ILE A 300 -8.73 16.01 24.46
N ILE A 301 -9.10 14.81 24.04
CA ILE A 301 -8.58 13.57 24.63
C ILE A 301 -7.05 13.46 24.45
N PRO A 302 -6.48 13.62 23.23
CA PRO A 302 -5.03 13.61 23.06
C PRO A 302 -4.32 14.71 23.85
N SER A 303 -4.88 15.93 23.89
CA SER A 303 -4.28 17.04 24.64
C SER A 303 -4.28 16.78 26.14
N LEU A 304 -5.35 16.23 26.70
CA LEU A 304 -5.42 15.86 28.12
C LEU A 304 -4.42 14.76 28.46
N ALA A 305 -4.28 13.74 27.60
CA ALA A 305 -3.28 12.69 27.79
C ALA A 305 -1.85 13.27 27.77
N LEU A 306 -1.57 14.19 26.83
CA LEU A 306 -0.26 14.82 26.74
C LEU A 306 0.01 15.76 27.93
N ILE A 307 -0.97 16.58 28.32
CA ILE A 307 -0.88 17.44 29.51
C ILE A 307 -0.62 16.59 30.75
N PHE A 308 -1.36 15.48 30.93
CA PHE A 308 -1.14 14.54 32.03
C PHE A 308 0.31 14.07 32.09
N LEU A 309 0.90 13.68 30.95
CA LEU A 309 2.31 13.29 30.90
C LEU A 309 3.23 14.45 31.29
N PHE A 310 3.02 15.67 30.79
CA PHE A 310 3.85 16.83 31.17
C PHE A 310 3.75 17.19 32.66
N VAL A 311 2.55 17.11 33.24
CA VAL A 311 2.33 17.48 34.64
C VAL A 311 2.66 16.37 35.63
N LEU A 312 2.82 15.12 35.15
CA LEU A 312 3.05 13.93 35.98
C LEU A 312 4.12 14.12 37.07
N PRO A 313 5.30 14.69 36.78
CA PRO A 313 6.34 14.90 37.80
C PRO A 313 5.93 15.83 38.94
N PHE A 314 5.00 16.75 38.69
CA PHE A 314 4.58 17.78 39.64
C PHE A 314 3.36 17.37 40.47
N ILE A 315 2.55 16.45 39.94
CA ILE A 315 1.37 15.92 40.64
C ILE A 315 1.71 14.69 41.51
N ASP A 316 2.68 13.86 41.13
CA ASP A 316 3.16 12.77 41.99
C ASP A 316 4.17 13.27 43.03
N ARG A 317 3.64 13.81 44.12
CA ARG A 317 4.41 14.37 45.23
C ARG A 317 4.93 13.35 46.24
N SER A 318 4.71 12.04 46.03
CA SER A 318 5.20 11.06 47.01
C SER A 318 6.73 11.01 47.01
N GLU A 319 7.35 11.04 48.19
CA GLU A 319 8.81 10.97 48.30
C GLU A 319 9.35 9.59 47.92
N LEU A 320 8.54 8.56 48.17
CA LEU A 320 8.86 7.17 47.84
C LEU A 320 8.66 6.92 46.34
N ARG A 321 9.63 6.22 45.74
CA ARG A 321 9.58 5.80 44.32
C ARG A 321 8.84 4.47 44.11
N TRP A 322 8.31 3.87 45.16
CA TRP A 322 7.70 2.54 45.10
C TRP A 322 6.41 2.58 44.26
N PRO A 323 6.19 1.62 43.33
CA PRO A 323 4.95 1.53 42.57
C PRO A 323 3.69 1.48 43.45
N SER A 324 3.76 0.77 44.58
CA SER A 324 2.64 0.63 45.53
C SER A 324 2.21 1.93 46.21
N LYS A 325 3.05 2.98 46.17
CA LYS A 325 2.72 4.31 46.71
C LYS A 325 2.19 5.26 45.63
N ARG A 326 2.06 4.78 44.39
CA ARG A 326 1.68 5.56 43.21
C ARG A 326 0.48 4.94 42.46
N ILE A 327 -0.32 4.14 43.17
CA ILE A 327 -1.45 3.38 42.61
C ILE A 327 -2.39 4.26 41.77
N PRO A 328 -2.77 5.50 42.16
CA PRO A 328 -3.65 6.32 41.33
C PRO A 328 -3.06 6.65 39.95
N PHE A 329 -1.76 6.95 39.88
CA PHE A 329 -1.08 7.25 38.61
C PHE A 329 -0.90 6.00 37.75
N PHE A 330 -0.60 4.86 38.38
CA PHE A 330 -0.57 3.57 37.68
C PHE A 330 -1.96 3.24 37.12
N ALA A 331 -3.01 3.36 37.94
CA ALA A 331 -4.39 3.13 37.50
C ALA A 331 -4.75 4.01 36.29
N ALA A 332 -4.38 5.30 36.30
CA ALA A 332 -4.62 6.21 35.18
C ALA A 332 -3.85 5.81 33.89
N VAL A 333 -2.57 5.49 34.00
CA VAL A 333 -1.76 5.08 32.83
C VAL A 333 -2.22 3.75 32.27
N PHE A 334 -2.44 2.75 33.12
CA PHE A 334 -2.85 1.41 32.69
C PHE A 334 -4.30 1.37 32.21
N SER A 335 -5.21 2.20 32.75
CA SER A 335 -6.57 2.32 32.21
C SER A 335 -6.56 2.98 30.82
N GLY A 336 -5.75 4.03 30.63
CA GLY A 336 -5.55 4.64 29.32
C GLY A 336 -4.97 3.67 28.30
N LEU A 337 -3.96 2.88 28.69
CA LEU A 337 -3.39 1.83 27.84
C LEU A 337 -4.41 0.74 27.52
N ALA A 338 -5.15 0.25 28.52
CA ALA A 338 -6.18 -0.76 28.33
C ALA A 338 -7.27 -0.27 27.37
N ALA A 339 -7.69 1.00 27.46
CA ALA A 339 -8.61 1.61 26.52
C ALA A 339 -8.03 1.67 25.10
N ALA A 340 -6.76 2.07 24.94
CA ALA A 340 -6.10 2.11 23.63
C ALA A 340 -5.98 0.71 23.00
N ILE A 341 -5.63 -0.31 23.79
CA ILE A 341 -5.56 -1.70 23.34
C ILE A 341 -6.95 -2.23 22.98
N ALA A 342 -7.97 -1.96 23.80
CA ALA A 342 -9.34 -2.37 23.54
C ALA A 342 -9.86 -1.78 22.23
N LEU A 343 -9.68 -0.47 22.03
CA LEU A 343 -10.05 0.21 20.79
C LEU A 343 -9.31 -0.36 19.57
N THR A 344 -7.99 -0.53 19.67
CA THR A 344 -7.20 -1.15 18.59
C THR A 344 -7.69 -2.56 18.26
N THR A 345 -7.99 -3.36 19.27
CA THR A 345 -8.52 -4.72 19.11
C THR A 345 -9.89 -4.70 18.45
N THR A 346 -10.78 -3.79 18.86
CA THR A 346 -12.09 -3.61 18.23
C THR A 346 -11.96 -3.29 16.75
N THR A 347 -11.05 -2.39 16.34
CA THR A 347 -10.79 -2.10 14.93
C THR A 347 -10.30 -3.32 14.18
N ILE A 348 -9.31 -4.04 14.71
CA ILE A 348 -8.75 -5.22 14.05
C ILE A 348 -9.83 -6.30 13.88
N VAL A 349 -10.64 -6.54 14.92
CA VAL A 349 -11.74 -7.52 14.87
C VAL A 349 -12.83 -7.08 13.88
N HIS A 350 -13.18 -5.81 13.86
CA HIS A 350 -14.15 -5.26 12.92
C HIS A 350 -13.66 -5.40 11.47
N ASP A 351 -12.45 -4.92 11.19
CA ASP A 351 -11.84 -4.95 9.86
C ASP A 351 -11.64 -6.39 9.35
N ASN A 352 -11.36 -7.35 10.24
CA ASN A 352 -11.24 -8.78 9.87
C ASN A 352 -12.58 -9.51 9.67
N ARG A 353 -13.71 -8.89 10.03
CA ARG A 353 -15.06 -9.46 9.86
C ARG A 353 -15.85 -8.79 8.73
N ASP A 354 -15.47 -7.57 8.36
CA ASP A 354 -16.13 -6.81 7.30
C ASP A 354 -15.65 -7.25 5.91
N ILE A 355 -16.54 -7.89 5.16
CA ILE A 355 -16.27 -8.42 3.82
C ILE A 355 -15.87 -7.29 2.85
N HIS A 356 -16.41 -6.08 2.99
CA HIS A 356 -16.06 -4.98 2.10
C HIS A 356 -14.61 -4.53 2.30
N ILE A 357 -14.16 -4.48 3.56
CA ILE A 357 -12.78 -4.10 3.89
C ILE A 357 -11.81 -5.18 3.42
N ILE A 358 -12.15 -6.46 3.61
CA ILE A 358 -11.33 -7.58 3.14
C ILE A 358 -11.16 -7.52 1.63
N HIS A 359 -12.25 -7.42 0.86
CA HIS A 359 -12.19 -7.32 -0.59
C HIS A 359 -11.39 -6.10 -1.06
N GLN A 360 -11.55 -4.93 -0.43
CA GLN A 360 -10.77 -3.76 -0.80
C GLN A 360 -9.27 -3.91 -0.52
N ARG A 361 -8.89 -4.60 0.57
CA ARG A 361 -7.48 -4.90 0.86
C ARG A 361 -6.90 -5.85 -0.18
N GLU A 362 -7.63 -6.90 -0.53
CA GLU A 362 -7.23 -7.81 -1.62
C GLU A 362 -7.08 -7.09 -2.95
N ASP A 363 -8.00 -6.17 -3.27
CA ASP A 363 -7.94 -5.40 -4.51
C ASP A 363 -6.79 -4.40 -4.51
N ALA A 364 -6.50 -3.75 -3.38
CA ALA A 364 -5.33 -2.90 -3.21
C ALA A 364 -4.02 -3.68 -3.37
N GLU A 365 -3.94 -4.89 -2.82
CA GLU A 365 -2.78 -5.80 -3.00
C GLU A 365 -2.62 -6.23 -4.46
N LYS A 366 -3.71 -6.61 -5.14
CA LYS A 366 -3.68 -6.93 -6.58
C LYS A 366 -3.21 -5.74 -7.42
N GLN A 367 -3.69 -4.54 -7.11
CA GLN A 367 -3.27 -3.32 -7.80
C GLN A 367 -1.79 -3.00 -7.52
N ALA A 368 -1.30 -3.22 -6.30
CA ALA A 368 0.10 -3.03 -5.97
C ALA A 368 1.01 -3.98 -6.75
N GLU A 369 0.68 -5.27 -6.79
CA GLU A 369 1.44 -6.26 -7.56
C GLU A 369 1.40 -5.98 -9.07
N ARG A 370 0.24 -5.57 -9.58
CA ARG A 370 0.10 -5.13 -10.98
C ARG A 370 0.97 -3.90 -11.27
N ALA A 371 0.95 -2.88 -10.41
CA ALA A 371 1.78 -1.69 -10.56
C ALA A 371 3.27 -2.04 -10.62
N LYS A 372 3.75 -2.92 -9.74
CA LYS A 372 5.15 -3.37 -9.73
C LYS A 372 5.54 -4.11 -11.02
N LYS A 373 4.66 -4.97 -11.54
CA LYS A 373 4.88 -5.68 -12.81
C LYS A 373 4.96 -4.72 -13.99
N LEU A 374 4.02 -3.78 -14.09
CA LEU A 374 4.02 -2.78 -15.16
C LEU A 374 5.24 -1.84 -15.05
N ALA A 375 5.59 -1.42 -13.83
CA ALA A 375 6.76 -0.59 -13.56
C ALA A 375 8.09 -1.27 -13.95
N ALA A 376 8.13 -2.60 -14.00
CA ALA A 376 9.32 -3.35 -14.42
C ALA A 376 9.73 -3.05 -15.87
N ASN A 377 8.77 -2.67 -16.71
CA ASN A 377 8.98 -2.26 -18.10
C ASN A 377 9.34 -0.77 -18.25
N GLY A 378 9.40 -0.03 -17.14
CA GLY A 378 9.68 1.40 -17.10
C GLY A 378 8.50 2.21 -16.59
N ILE A 379 8.81 3.34 -15.97
CA ILE A 379 7.83 4.27 -15.42
C ILE A 379 7.74 5.49 -16.35
N PRO A 380 6.55 5.84 -16.87
CA PRO A 380 6.40 6.99 -17.75
C PRO A 380 6.80 8.31 -17.05
N PRO A 381 7.27 9.32 -17.80
CA PRO A 381 7.58 10.65 -17.23
C PRO A 381 6.39 11.35 -16.57
N ALA A 382 5.16 11.00 -16.98
CA ALA A 382 3.92 11.48 -16.37
C ALA A 382 3.71 10.96 -14.93
N GLY A 383 4.46 9.93 -14.52
CA GLY A 383 4.55 9.46 -13.14
C GLY A 383 3.93 8.10 -12.87
N GLY A 384 3.94 7.69 -11.60
CA GLY A 384 3.47 6.37 -11.17
C GLY A 384 2.04 6.03 -11.60
N LEU A 385 1.10 6.97 -11.47
CA LEU A 385 -0.30 6.74 -11.87
C LEU A 385 -0.44 6.47 -13.39
N ALA A 386 0.44 7.04 -14.21
CA ALA A 386 0.42 6.84 -15.66
C ALA A 386 0.78 5.41 -16.08
N ILE A 387 1.31 4.59 -15.17
CA ILE A 387 1.57 3.16 -15.42
C ILE A 387 0.25 2.42 -15.70
N PHE A 388 -0.83 2.76 -14.98
CA PHE A 388 -2.16 2.18 -15.22
C PHE A 388 -2.87 2.81 -16.42
N LEU A 389 -2.63 4.10 -16.68
CA LEU A 389 -3.26 4.80 -17.81
C LEU A 389 -2.74 4.32 -19.18
N ASN A 390 -1.56 3.68 -19.21
CA ASN A 390 -1.02 3.06 -20.42
C ASN A 390 -1.18 1.53 -20.41
N ASP A 391 -1.92 0.95 -19.45
CA ASP A 391 -2.19 -0.49 -19.40
C ASP A 391 -3.56 -0.79 -20.04
N PRO A 392 -3.59 -1.45 -21.21
CA PRO A 392 -4.82 -1.73 -21.95
C PRO A 392 -5.87 -2.46 -21.11
N LEU A 393 -5.42 -3.37 -20.25
CA LEU A 393 -6.30 -4.19 -19.44
C LEU A 393 -6.96 -3.39 -18.31
N THR A 394 -6.24 -2.48 -17.65
CA THR A 394 -6.81 -1.62 -16.60
C THR A 394 -7.73 -0.57 -17.19
N LEU A 395 -7.35 0.05 -18.30
CA LEU A 395 -8.21 1.02 -18.98
C LEU A 395 -9.45 0.35 -19.55
N GLY A 396 -9.29 -0.82 -20.18
CA GLY A 396 -10.38 -1.61 -20.72
C GLY A 396 -11.39 -2.06 -19.68
N GLU A 397 -10.92 -2.49 -18.50
CA GLU A 397 -11.80 -2.82 -17.36
C GLU A 397 -12.59 -1.59 -16.88
N LYS A 398 -11.91 -0.44 -16.75
CA LYS A 398 -12.53 0.82 -16.33
C LYS A 398 -13.62 1.26 -17.32
N ILE A 399 -13.28 1.30 -18.62
CA ILE A 399 -14.20 1.66 -19.69
C ILE A 399 -15.40 0.70 -19.71
N PHE A 400 -15.15 -0.61 -19.57
CA PHE A 400 -16.21 -1.61 -19.50
C PHE A 400 -17.16 -1.36 -18.32
N ASN A 401 -16.63 -1.09 -17.14
CA ASN A 401 -17.42 -0.82 -15.94
C ASN A 401 -18.27 0.46 -16.06
N GLU A 402 -17.73 1.50 -16.70
CA GLU A 402 -18.42 2.79 -16.87
C GLU A 402 -19.46 2.74 -18.00
N SER A 403 -19.20 2.01 -19.08
CA SER A 403 -19.98 2.10 -20.32
C SER A 403 -20.78 0.84 -20.67
N CYS A 404 -20.41 -0.33 -20.16
CA CYS A 404 -20.92 -1.62 -20.65
C CYS A 404 -21.55 -2.50 -19.55
N ASN A 405 -21.04 -2.43 -18.32
CA ASN A 405 -21.47 -3.26 -17.18
C ASN A 405 -22.95 -3.08 -16.81
N GLY A 406 -23.55 -1.92 -17.12
CA GLY A 406 -24.99 -1.70 -16.94
C GLY A 406 -25.88 -2.67 -17.73
N CYS A 407 -25.38 -3.20 -18.87
CA CYS A 407 -26.13 -4.11 -19.73
C CYS A 407 -25.52 -5.51 -19.85
N HIS A 408 -24.20 -5.65 -19.65
CA HIS A 408 -23.45 -6.89 -19.88
C HIS A 408 -22.83 -7.43 -18.59
N MET A 409 -22.72 -8.75 -18.49
CA MET A 409 -22.03 -9.44 -17.39
C MET A 409 -20.58 -9.74 -17.78
N VAL A 410 -19.69 -9.83 -16.78
CA VAL A 410 -18.40 -10.53 -16.86
C VAL A 410 -18.25 -11.40 -15.62
N LYS A 411 -17.97 -12.67 -15.83
CA LYS A 411 -17.94 -13.77 -14.86
C LYS A 411 -19.21 -13.80 -14.00
N GLY A 412 -20.37 -13.67 -14.64
CA GLY A 412 -21.66 -13.68 -13.96
C GLY A 412 -21.94 -12.44 -13.10
N LYS A 413 -21.20 -11.33 -13.27
CA LYS A 413 -21.45 -10.06 -12.57
C LYS A 413 -21.72 -8.93 -13.56
N GLY A 414 -22.85 -8.23 -13.40
CA GLY A 414 -23.24 -7.07 -14.21
C GLY A 414 -24.72 -7.10 -14.59
N GLY A 415 -25.09 -6.30 -15.59
CA GLY A 415 -26.44 -6.27 -16.16
C GLY A 415 -26.76 -7.51 -17.01
N ASP A 416 -28.02 -7.91 -17.04
CA ASP A 416 -28.53 -9.14 -17.69
C ASP A 416 -29.22 -8.88 -19.04
N SER A 417 -29.13 -7.65 -19.55
CA SER A 417 -29.83 -7.22 -20.76
C SER A 417 -29.13 -7.66 -22.05
N GLY A 418 -27.82 -7.94 -21.97
CA GLY A 418 -26.97 -8.48 -23.02
C GLY A 418 -26.18 -9.71 -22.56
N PRO A 419 -25.50 -10.42 -23.47
CA PRO A 419 -24.76 -11.64 -23.14
C PRO A 419 -23.58 -11.37 -22.19
N ASP A 420 -23.22 -12.39 -21.40
CA ASP A 420 -22.00 -12.40 -20.60
C ASP A 420 -20.77 -12.42 -21.51
N PHE A 421 -19.85 -11.47 -21.30
CA PHE A 421 -18.63 -11.34 -22.08
C PHE A 421 -17.46 -12.21 -21.56
N THR A 422 -17.69 -13.05 -20.55
CA THR A 422 -16.75 -14.12 -20.21
C THR A 422 -16.58 -15.03 -21.41
N ASN A 423 -15.34 -15.29 -21.83
CA ASN A 423 -15.08 -16.13 -23.00
C ASN A 423 -15.68 -15.59 -24.31
N PHE A 424 -15.97 -14.30 -24.41
CA PHE A 424 -16.67 -13.77 -25.58
C PHE A 424 -15.70 -13.22 -26.63
N GLY A 425 -15.74 -13.79 -27.83
CA GLY A 425 -15.08 -13.21 -29.01
C GLY A 425 -13.64 -13.63 -29.27
N SER A 426 -13.20 -13.47 -30.52
CA SER A 426 -11.80 -13.23 -30.89
C SER A 426 -11.51 -11.72 -30.88
N ARG A 427 -10.23 -11.32 -30.94
CA ARG A 427 -9.81 -9.91 -30.90
C ARG A 427 -10.46 -9.07 -31.99
N GLU A 428 -10.42 -9.55 -33.22
CA GLU A 428 -11.00 -8.89 -34.40
C GLU A 428 -12.52 -8.82 -34.27
N TRP A 429 -13.14 -9.89 -33.81
CA TRP A 429 -14.59 -9.97 -33.69
C TRP A 429 -15.14 -9.00 -32.64
N VAL A 430 -14.51 -8.93 -31.46
CA VAL A 430 -14.90 -8.01 -30.38
C VAL A 430 -14.69 -6.56 -30.80
N SER A 431 -13.49 -6.23 -31.31
CA SER A 431 -13.17 -4.84 -31.68
C SER A 431 -14.08 -4.30 -32.78
N GLU A 432 -14.41 -5.10 -33.80
CA GLU A 432 -15.31 -4.68 -34.87
C GLU A 432 -16.79 -4.67 -34.46
N LEU A 433 -17.24 -5.59 -33.59
CA LEU A 433 -18.60 -5.58 -33.03
C LEU A 433 -18.84 -4.28 -32.25
N LEU A 434 -17.88 -3.88 -31.40
CA LEU A 434 -18.02 -2.70 -30.56
C LEU A 434 -18.10 -1.40 -31.39
N LYS A 435 -17.39 -1.36 -32.53
CA LYS A 435 -17.42 -0.24 -33.49
C LYS A 435 -18.74 -0.13 -34.22
N ASN A 436 -19.24 -1.26 -34.74
CA ASN A 436 -20.46 -1.27 -35.55
C ASN A 436 -21.35 -2.48 -35.20
N PRO A 437 -22.06 -2.45 -34.06
CA PRO A 437 -22.86 -3.60 -33.62
C PRO A 437 -24.06 -3.90 -34.54
N LYS A 438 -24.43 -2.94 -35.38
CA LYS A 438 -25.52 -3.03 -36.37
C LYS A 438 -25.04 -3.44 -37.77
N ASP A 439 -23.76 -3.76 -37.94
CA ASP A 439 -23.25 -4.28 -39.21
C ASP A 439 -23.97 -5.58 -39.60
N ASN A 440 -24.11 -5.81 -40.91
CA ASN A 440 -24.78 -6.98 -41.46
C ASN A 440 -24.07 -8.29 -41.08
N LYS A 441 -22.77 -8.24 -40.74
CA LYS A 441 -22.00 -9.40 -40.25
C LYS A 441 -22.33 -9.80 -38.80
N TYR A 442 -23.05 -8.96 -38.04
CA TYR A 442 -23.41 -9.20 -36.63
C TYR A 442 -24.93 -9.30 -36.43
N PHE A 443 -25.51 -8.48 -35.54
CA PHE A 443 -26.89 -8.59 -35.08
C PHE A 443 -27.85 -7.64 -35.82
N LYS A 444 -27.40 -6.95 -36.88
CA LYS A 444 -28.23 -6.12 -37.75
C LYS A 444 -29.28 -5.29 -36.98
N ASP A 445 -30.58 -5.50 -37.25
CA ASP A 445 -31.72 -4.83 -36.60
C ASP A 445 -32.29 -5.62 -35.41
N SER A 446 -31.78 -6.83 -35.14
CA SER A 446 -32.26 -7.68 -34.03
C SER A 446 -31.52 -7.41 -32.72
N GLY A 447 -30.37 -6.72 -32.75
CA GLY A 447 -29.61 -6.29 -31.59
C GLY A 447 -30.04 -4.93 -31.03
N ALA A 448 -30.19 -4.83 -29.71
CA ALA A 448 -30.47 -3.57 -28.99
C ALA A 448 -29.21 -2.78 -28.60
N MET A 449 -28.01 -3.31 -28.90
CA MET A 449 -26.74 -2.71 -28.49
C MET A 449 -26.44 -1.44 -29.31
N PRO A 450 -26.31 -0.26 -28.67
CA PRO A 450 -25.89 0.95 -29.36
C PRO A 450 -24.39 0.89 -29.72
N PRO A 451 -23.95 1.62 -30.77
CA PRO A 451 -22.52 1.76 -31.05
C PRO A 451 -21.78 2.37 -29.87
N VAL A 452 -20.61 1.81 -29.52
CA VAL A 452 -19.80 2.32 -28.42
C VAL A 452 -19.07 3.58 -28.89
N LYS A 453 -19.40 4.73 -28.31
CA LYS A 453 -18.81 6.04 -28.66
C LYS A 453 -17.58 6.32 -27.80
N VAL A 454 -16.51 5.57 -28.00
CA VAL A 454 -15.20 5.83 -27.37
C VAL A 454 -14.11 5.89 -28.45
N PRO A 455 -12.97 6.57 -28.22
CA PRO A 455 -11.86 6.61 -29.18
C PRO A 455 -11.39 5.20 -29.57
N ASP A 456 -10.85 5.05 -30.79
CA ASP A 456 -10.37 3.75 -31.29
C ASP A 456 -9.35 3.08 -30.37
N GLU A 457 -8.47 3.86 -29.72
CA GLU A 457 -7.50 3.36 -28.74
C GLU A 457 -8.20 2.74 -27.51
N SER A 458 -9.24 3.41 -26.99
CA SER A 458 -10.05 2.93 -25.86
C SER A 458 -10.86 1.67 -26.22
N LEU A 459 -11.24 1.50 -27.49
CA LEU A 459 -11.87 0.27 -27.97
C LEU A 459 -10.89 -0.91 -27.98
N LEU A 460 -9.62 -0.68 -28.33
CA LEU A 460 -8.58 -1.69 -28.28
C LEU A 460 -8.30 -2.13 -26.84
N ASP A 461 -8.19 -1.19 -25.91
CA ASP A 461 -7.98 -1.47 -24.49
C ASP A 461 -9.13 -2.31 -23.90
N MET A 462 -10.38 -1.95 -24.21
CA MET A 462 -11.54 -2.74 -23.84
C MET A 462 -11.53 -4.13 -24.48
N THR A 463 -11.10 -4.24 -25.74
CA THR A 463 -10.95 -5.53 -26.43
C THR A 463 -9.93 -6.42 -25.71
N GLU A 464 -8.77 -5.89 -25.35
CA GLU A 464 -7.75 -6.63 -24.60
C GLU A 464 -8.27 -7.09 -23.23
N PHE A 465 -9.00 -6.24 -22.53
CA PHE A 465 -9.64 -6.62 -21.26
C PHE A 465 -10.58 -7.81 -21.43
N LEU A 466 -11.48 -7.77 -22.42
CA LEU A 466 -12.45 -8.85 -22.66
C LEU A 466 -11.75 -10.16 -23.05
N LEU A 467 -10.71 -10.09 -23.88
CA LEU A 467 -9.91 -11.26 -24.25
C LEU A 467 -9.18 -11.88 -23.06
N SER A 468 -8.70 -11.06 -22.10
CA SER A 468 -8.09 -11.59 -20.86
C SER A 468 -9.05 -12.42 -20.01
N LYS A 469 -10.37 -12.30 -20.25
CA LYS A 469 -11.41 -13.11 -19.60
C LYS A 469 -11.83 -14.32 -20.44
N SER A 470 -11.14 -14.58 -21.55
CA SER A 470 -11.41 -15.70 -22.45
C SER A 470 -10.42 -16.86 -22.24
N GLY A 471 -10.93 -18.08 -22.11
CA GLY A 471 -10.16 -19.33 -22.10
C GLY A 471 -10.07 -19.97 -23.49
N SER A 472 -8.99 -20.70 -23.74
CA SER A 472 -8.75 -21.50 -24.95
C SER A 472 -8.88 -23.00 -24.66
N LEU A 473 -9.33 -23.80 -25.62
CA LEU A 473 -9.15 -25.25 -25.56
C LEU A 473 -7.71 -25.59 -25.98
N THR A 474 -7.14 -26.59 -25.31
CA THR A 474 -5.84 -27.18 -25.65
C THR A 474 -6.05 -28.50 -26.40
N ASN A 475 -5.19 -28.76 -27.39
CA ASN A 475 -5.17 -29.86 -28.37
C ASN A 475 -5.98 -29.66 -29.66
N LYS A 476 -5.26 -29.28 -30.72
CA LYS A 476 -5.67 -29.41 -32.13
C LYS A 476 -5.20 -30.77 -32.66
N ASN A 477 -6.11 -31.56 -33.26
CA ASN A 477 -5.76 -32.77 -34.01
C ASN A 477 -6.49 -32.78 -35.37
N ASN A 478 -5.80 -33.18 -36.45
CA ASN A 478 -6.34 -33.19 -37.81
C ASN A 478 -7.57 -34.11 -37.95
N GLU A 479 -7.61 -35.22 -37.22
CA GLU A 479 -8.74 -36.16 -37.21
C GLU A 479 -10.03 -35.53 -36.62
N SER A 480 -9.88 -34.56 -35.70
CA SER A 480 -11.00 -33.84 -35.11
C SER A 480 -11.56 -32.75 -36.04
N ILE A 481 -10.74 -32.21 -36.94
CA ILE A 481 -11.17 -31.19 -37.92
C ILE A 481 -12.04 -31.83 -39.00
N GLU A 482 -11.64 -32.97 -39.55
CA GLU A 482 -12.44 -33.72 -40.54
C GLU A 482 -13.77 -34.17 -39.95
N ARG A 483 -13.75 -34.64 -38.69
CA ARG A 483 -14.97 -34.98 -37.95
C ARG A 483 -15.88 -33.77 -37.74
N GLY A 484 -15.32 -32.61 -37.43
CA GLY A 484 -16.07 -31.36 -37.25
C GLY A 484 -16.74 -30.88 -38.54
N GLU A 485 -16.07 -31.01 -39.68
CA GLU A 485 -16.64 -30.71 -41.01
C GLU A 485 -17.87 -31.56 -41.31
N GLU A 486 -17.78 -32.86 -41.05
CA GLU A 486 -18.89 -33.80 -41.23
C GLU A 486 -20.09 -33.42 -40.36
N LEU A 487 -19.85 -32.97 -39.12
CA LEU A 487 -20.89 -32.55 -38.19
C LEU A 487 -21.57 -31.25 -38.61
N VAL A 488 -20.85 -30.29 -39.21
CA VAL A 488 -21.44 -29.05 -39.76
C VAL A 488 -22.45 -29.37 -40.87
N LEU A 489 -22.10 -30.32 -41.74
CA LEU A 489 -22.94 -30.74 -42.87
C LEU A 489 -24.14 -31.55 -42.39
N LYS A 490 -23.94 -32.53 -41.50
CA LYS A 490 -25.04 -33.36 -40.94
C LYS A 490 -25.95 -32.60 -40.00
N GLY A 491 -25.41 -31.64 -39.27
CA GLY A 491 -26.14 -30.79 -38.31
C GLY A 491 -26.98 -29.71 -38.97
N ASN A 492 -26.96 -29.59 -40.31
CA ASN A 492 -27.64 -28.54 -41.07
C ASN A 492 -27.25 -27.11 -40.62
N CYS A 493 -26.07 -26.94 -40.00
CA CYS A 493 -25.61 -25.65 -39.50
C CYS A 493 -25.48 -24.63 -40.64
N VAL A 494 -25.07 -25.12 -41.83
CA VAL A 494 -24.99 -24.33 -43.06
C VAL A 494 -26.35 -23.82 -43.57
N ILE A 495 -27.50 -24.28 -43.08
CA ILE A 495 -28.80 -23.73 -43.50
C ILE A 495 -29.01 -22.35 -42.89
N CYS A 496 -28.60 -22.18 -41.63
CA CYS A 496 -28.81 -20.96 -40.87
C CYS A 496 -27.57 -20.06 -40.84
N HIS A 497 -26.36 -20.65 -40.88
CA HIS A 497 -25.10 -19.93 -40.70
C HIS A 497 -24.24 -19.92 -41.97
N PRO A 498 -23.61 -18.77 -42.31
CA PRO A 498 -22.48 -18.74 -43.21
C PRO A 498 -21.24 -19.30 -42.50
N ILE A 499 -20.48 -20.14 -43.21
CA ILE A 499 -19.29 -20.84 -42.70
C ILE A 499 -18.23 -20.77 -43.81
N GLY A 500 -17.05 -20.23 -43.52
CA GLY A 500 -15.93 -20.05 -44.45
C GLY A 500 -16.04 -18.82 -45.35
N ASP A 501 -17.25 -18.37 -45.70
CA ASP A 501 -17.50 -17.17 -46.50
C ASP A 501 -18.06 -16.02 -45.65
N LYS A 502 -17.22 -15.02 -45.37
CA LYS A 502 -17.52 -13.86 -44.51
C LYS A 502 -18.61 -12.93 -45.07
N GLU A 503 -18.91 -13.01 -46.37
CA GLU A 503 -19.87 -12.13 -47.07
C GLU A 503 -21.25 -12.79 -47.28
N ALA A 504 -21.36 -14.10 -47.03
CA ALA A 504 -22.59 -14.86 -47.28
C ALA A 504 -23.73 -14.47 -46.31
N LYS A 505 -24.92 -14.20 -46.86
CA LYS A 505 -26.08 -13.71 -46.11
C LYS A 505 -27.01 -14.85 -45.71
N LYS A 506 -27.14 -15.14 -44.41
CA LYS A 506 -28.12 -16.09 -43.86
C LYS A 506 -28.81 -15.56 -42.60
N ILE A 507 -29.71 -16.36 -42.04
CA ILE A 507 -30.60 -15.99 -40.92
C ILE A 507 -29.82 -15.79 -39.61
N ALA A 508 -28.64 -16.39 -39.48
CA ALA A 508 -27.79 -16.31 -38.29
C ALA A 508 -26.34 -15.87 -38.64
N PRO A 509 -25.56 -15.36 -37.65
CA PRO A 509 -24.21 -14.82 -37.88
C PRO A 509 -23.22 -15.84 -38.44
N ASN A 510 -22.16 -15.35 -39.07
CA ASN A 510 -21.04 -16.18 -39.53
C ASN A 510 -20.36 -16.86 -38.34
N LEU A 511 -20.14 -18.18 -38.44
CA LEU A 511 -19.51 -18.97 -37.38
C LEU A 511 -17.97 -19.07 -37.50
N THR A 512 -17.39 -18.64 -38.61
CA THR A 512 -15.94 -18.48 -38.78
C THR A 512 -15.46 -17.29 -37.96
N ASP A 513 -14.46 -17.51 -37.10
CA ASP A 513 -13.99 -16.52 -36.10
C ASP A 513 -15.03 -16.11 -35.05
N TYR A 514 -16.12 -16.86 -34.90
CA TYR A 514 -17.19 -16.50 -33.98
C TYR A 514 -16.87 -16.90 -32.55
N LEU A 515 -16.74 -15.91 -31.66
CA LEU A 515 -16.62 -16.09 -30.21
C LEU A 515 -15.45 -17.00 -29.76
N SER A 516 -15.27 -17.24 -28.45
CA SER A 516 -14.21 -18.16 -28.00
C SER A 516 -14.65 -19.62 -28.12
N GLU A 517 -13.68 -20.53 -28.09
CA GLU A 517 -13.92 -21.97 -28.18
C GLU A 517 -14.81 -22.48 -27.03
N THR A 518 -14.51 -22.05 -25.80
CA THR A 518 -15.28 -22.42 -24.60
C THR A 518 -16.69 -21.86 -24.63
N TRP A 519 -16.87 -20.62 -25.07
CA TRP A 519 -18.18 -20.00 -25.20
C TRP A 519 -19.03 -20.71 -26.26
N LEU A 520 -18.46 -21.00 -27.42
CA LEU A 520 -19.16 -21.71 -28.49
C LEU A 520 -19.62 -23.11 -28.07
N LYS A 521 -18.77 -23.84 -27.33
CA LYS A 521 -19.15 -25.15 -26.79
C LYS A 521 -20.37 -25.08 -25.90
N GLU A 522 -20.37 -24.14 -24.95
CA GLU A 522 -21.47 -23.97 -24.03
C GLU A 522 -22.74 -23.45 -24.72
N PHE A 523 -22.58 -22.57 -25.72
CA PHE A 523 -23.67 -22.01 -26.50
C PHE A 523 -24.35 -23.04 -27.40
N ILE A 524 -23.59 -23.87 -28.10
CA ILE A 524 -24.15 -24.91 -28.97
C ILE A 524 -24.90 -25.97 -28.13
N LYS A 525 -24.40 -26.27 -26.92
CA LYS A 525 -25.09 -27.16 -25.98
C LYS A 525 -26.44 -26.60 -25.55
N ASN A 526 -26.45 -25.39 -24.98
CA ASN A 526 -27.65 -24.77 -24.43
C ASN A 526 -27.77 -23.29 -24.83
N PRO A 527 -28.20 -23.00 -26.06
CA PRO A 527 -28.27 -21.64 -26.59
C PRO A 527 -29.32 -20.78 -25.87
N GLY A 528 -30.32 -21.40 -25.25
CA GLY A 528 -31.39 -20.72 -24.50
C GLY A 528 -31.02 -20.34 -23.06
N ASP A 529 -29.79 -20.62 -22.61
CA ASP A 529 -29.30 -20.23 -21.29
C ASP A 529 -29.34 -18.70 -21.10
N MET A 530 -29.68 -18.26 -19.89
CA MET A 530 -29.75 -16.84 -19.53
C MET A 530 -28.40 -16.13 -19.65
N LYS A 531 -27.27 -16.82 -19.51
CA LYS A 531 -25.93 -16.23 -19.70
C LYS A 531 -25.63 -15.78 -21.14
N PHE A 532 -26.44 -16.25 -22.10
CA PHE A 532 -26.31 -15.91 -23.52
C PHE A 532 -27.37 -14.88 -23.93
N TYR A 533 -28.35 -15.29 -24.74
CA TYR A 533 -29.45 -14.42 -25.19
C TYR A 533 -30.79 -14.82 -24.56
N GLY A 534 -30.81 -15.78 -23.63
CA GLY A 534 -32.00 -16.25 -22.92
C GLY A 534 -33.15 -16.58 -23.87
N THR A 535 -34.35 -16.08 -23.55
CA THR A 535 -35.57 -16.29 -24.35
C THR A 535 -35.58 -15.58 -25.70
N ARG A 536 -34.61 -14.71 -25.97
CA ARG A 536 -34.45 -14.03 -27.28
C ARG A 536 -33.75 -14.93 -28.29
N ASN A 537 -33.12 -16.02 -27.85
CA ASN A 537 -32.49 -16.96 -28.76
C ASN A 537 -33.51 -17.90 -29.41
N LYS A 538 -33.40 -18.09 -30.72
CA LYS A 538 -34.23 -19.03 -31.49
C LYS A 538 -33.42 -20.24 -32.00
N MET A 539 -32.14 -20.31 -31.68
CA MET A 539 -31.28 -21.44 -32.04
C MET A 539 -31.67 -22.67 -31.19
N PRO A 540 -31.86 -23.85 -31.80
CA PRO A 540 -32.09 -25.09 -31.04
C PRO A 540 -30.82 -25.54 -30.32
N GLY A 541 -30.96 -26.13 -29.13
CA GLY A 541 -29.84 -26.76 -28.42
C GLY A 541 -29.44 -28.11 -29.00
N PHE A 542 -28.15 -28.43 -28.88
CA PHE A 542 -27.57 -29.67 -29.40
C PHE A 542 -27.01 -30.59 -28.31
N SER A 543 -27.27 -30.31 -27.02
CA SER A 543 -26.85 -31.18 -25.90
C SER A 543 -27.27 -32.64 -26.07
N ASP A 544 -28.44 -32.87 -26.67
CA ASP A 544 -29.02 -34.20 -26.83
C ASP A 544 -28.57 -34.88 -28.13
N LYS A 545 -27.83 -34.16 -28.98
CA LYS A 545 -27.43 -34.58 -30.34
C LYS A 545 -25.92 -34.69 -30.52
N LEU A 546 -25.13 -33.94 -29.75
CA LEU A 546 -23.68 -33.89 -29.83
C LEU A 546 -23.09 -34.13 -28.44
N ASN A 547 -22.22 -35.13 -28.31
CA ASN A 547 -21.45 -35.33 -27.07
C ASN A 547 -20.26 -34.35 -27.01
N ASP A 548 -19.56 -34.32 -25.88
CA ASP A 548 -18.43 -33.40 -25.66
C ASP A 548 -17.33 -33.50 -26.72
N LYS A 549 -17.03 -34.72 -27.21
CA LYS A 549 -16.01 -34.94 -28.23
C LYS A 549 -16.44 -34.45 -29.61
N ASP A 550 -17.71 -34.66 -29.96
CA ASP A 550 -18.28 -34.15 -31.22
C ASP A 550 -18.36 -32.62 -31.20
N LEU A 551 -18.65 -32.02 -30.05
CA LEU A 551 -18.62 -30.55 -29.89
C LEU A 551 -17.20 -29.99 -30.00
N ASP A 552 -16.21 -30.64 -29.38
CA ASP A 552 -14.81 -30.22 -29.49
C ASP A 552 -14.32 -30.32 -30.94
N ALA A 553 -14.68 -31.40 -31.65
CA ALA A 553 -14.38 -31.56 -33.08
C ALA A 553 -15.03 -30.48 -33.95
N LEU A 554 -16.33 -30.20 -33.73
CA LEU A 554 -17.07 -29.15 -34.42
C LEU A 554 -16.42 -27.78 -34.25
N ILE A 555 -16.03 -27.45 -33.02
CA ILE A 555 -15.36 -26.18 -32.70
C ILE A 555 -13.98 -26.14 -33.35
N GLN A 556 -13.19 -27.20 -33.25
CA GLN A 556 -11.88 -27.24 -33.90
C GLN A 556 -11.97 -27.02 -35.42
N TYR A 557 -12.99 -27.57 -36.09
CA TYR A 557 -13.25 -27.29 -37.50
C TYR A 557 -13.59 -25.82 -37.76
N LEU A 558 -14.55 -25.25 -37.03
CA LEU A 558 -14.94 -23.83 -37.19
C LEU A 558 -13.75 -22.88 -37.02
N PHE A 559 -12.83 -23.22 -36.12
CA PHE A 559 -11.63 -22.45 -35.85
C PHE A 559 -10.49 -22.73 -36.85
N SER A 560 -10.46 -23.91 -37.49
CA SER A 560 -9.51 -24.22 -38.57
C SER A 560 -9.74 -23.37 -39.83
N LEU A 561 -10.96 -22.87 -40.02
CA LEU A 561 -11.34 -21.99 -41.13
C LEU A 561 -10.86 -20.54 -40.93
N SER A 562 -10.27 -20.23 -39.77
CA SER A 562 -9.67 -18.93 -39.44
C SER A 562 -8.27 -18.79 -40.05
N LYS A 563 -8.02 -17.73 -40.82
CA LYS A 563 -6.71 -17.50 -41.46
C LYS A 563 -5.64 -16.87 -40.55
N ASP A 564 -6.02 -16.23 -39.45
CA ASP A 564 -5.12 -15.31 -38.72
C ASP A 564 -4.83 -15.68 -37.26
N ARG A 565 -5.10 -16.92 -36.84
CA ARG A 565 -4.80 -17.37 -35.46
C ARG A 565 -3.51 -18.20 -35.36
N LEU A 566 -2.41 -17.67 -35.88
CA LEU A 566 -1.10 -17.95 -35.30
C LEU A 566 -0.95 -17.03 -34.08
N LEU A 567 -0.60 -17.59 -32.92
CA LEU A 567 -0.25 -16.88 -31.68
C LEU A 567 -1.43 -16.39 -30.82
N VAL A 568 -2.05 -17.29 -30.03
CA VAL A 568 -2.23 -17.16 -28.55
C VAL A 568 -2.66 -18.54 -28.06
N SER A 569 -1.71 -19.46 -27.90
CA SER A 569 -1.91 -20.63 -27.04
C SER A 569 -0.76 -20.66 -26.05
N GLU A 570 -1.11 -20.69 -24.77
CA GLU A 570 -0.23 -20.84 -23.62
C GLU A 570 0.70 -19.66 -23.33
N ASN A 571 0.19 -18.71 -22.55
CA ASN A 571 0.97 -18.14 -21.47
C ASN A 571 0.12 -18.23 -20.20
N GLU A 572 0.21 -19.37 -19.49
CA GLU A 572 -0.29 -19.52 -18.11
C GLU A 572 0.44 -18.59 -17.13
N ASN A 573 1.51 -17.94 -17.59
CA ASN A 573 2.11 -16.82 -16.89
C ASN A 573 1.41 -15.55 -17.35
N ASN A 574 0.86 -14.79 -16.39
CA ASN A 574 0.47 -13.38 -16.50
C ASN A 574 1.66 -12.49 -16.97
N GLU A 575 2.19 -12.74 -18.16
CA GLU A 575 3.16 -11.91 -18.85
C GLU A 575 2.39 -10.87 -19.65
N VAL A 576 2.70 -9.62 -19.29
CA VAL A 576 2.21 -8.41 -19.95
C VAL A 576 2.51 -8.51 -21.45
N TYR A 577 1.52 -8.22 -22.29
CA TYR A 577 1.64 -8.16 -23.75
C TYR A 577 2.90 -7.41 -24.18
N THR A 578 3.94 -8.13 -24.55
CA THR A 578 5.09 -7.63 -25.31
C THR A 578 4.81 -7.87 -26.79
N SER A 579 4.01 -7.00 -27.41
CA SER A 579 4.10 -6.89 -28.87
C SER A 579 5.36 -6.10 -29.21
N GLY A 580 6.46 -6.84 -29.35
CA GLY A 580 7.67 -6.36 -29.99
C GLY A 580 7.42 -6.16 -31.48
N GLN A 581 6.75 -5.07 -31.84
CA GLN A 581 6.94 -4.38 -33.10
C GLN A 581 6.67 -2.90 -32.86
N SER A 582 7.75 -2.13 -32.90
CA SER A 582 7.78 -0.68 -32.84
C SER A 582 6.77 -0.05 -33.80
N LEU A 583 5.65 0.42 -33.26
CA LEU A 583 4.97 1.59 -33.77
C LEU A 583 5.13 2.68 -32.70
N PHE A 584 6.22 3.44 -32.82
CA PHE A 584 6.33 4.74 -32.18
C PHE A 584 5.20 5.63 -32.71
N TYR A 585 4.02 5.55 -32.11
CA TYR A 585 3.01 6.59 -32.25
C TYR A 585 3.40 7.73 -31.30
N THR A 586 3.96 8.78 -31.87
CA THR A 586 4.08 10.07 -31.19
C THR A 586 2.67 10.57 -30.85
N LYS A 587 2.28 10.46 -29.57
CA LYS A 587 1.02 11.01 -29.04
C LYS A 587 0.92 12.51 -29.39
N PRO A 588 -0.17 13.01 -29.99
CA PRO A 588 -0.46 14.44 -29.96
C PRO A 588 -0.80 14.86 -28.52
N LYS A 589 -0.56 16.14 -28.22
CA LYS A 589 -0.79 16.76 -26.92
C LYS A 589 -2.22 16.56 -26.40
N LEU A 590 -2.28 16.35 -25.09
CA LEU A 590 -3.44 16.05 -24.26
C LEU A 590 -4.34 17.28 -24.03
N GLU A 591 -4.83 17.91 -25.10
CA GLU A 591 -5.77 19.04 -25.00
C GLU A 591 -7.22 18.69 -25.40
N THR A 592 -7.49 17.52 -25.98
CA THR A 592 -8.79 17.25 -26.62
C THR A 592 -9.74 16.28 -25.90
N ILE A 593 -9.44 15.81 -24.69
CA ILE A 593 -10.31 14.87 -23.94
C ILE A 593 -11.20 15.59 -22.90
N LEU A 594 -10.92 16.85 -22.56
CA LEU A 594 -11.67 17.59 -21.54
C LEU A 594 -12.81 18.47 -22.08
N ASP A 595 -12.89 18.72 -23.39
CA ASP A 595 -13.91 19.62 -23.97
C ASP A 595 -15.25 18.93 -24.32
N SER A 596 -15.37 17.61 -24.15
CA SER A 596 -16.59 16.86 -24.46
C SER A 596 -17.49 16.57 -23.25
N PHE A 597 -17.15 17.07 -22.04
CA PHE A 597 -17.99 16.96 -20.84
C PHE A 597 -18.68 18.28 -20.45
N VAL A 598 -19.24 19.00 -21.43
CA VAL A 598 -20.21 20.09 -21.15
C VAL A 598 -21.40 20.01 -22.11
N CYS A 599 -22.44 19.30 -21.69
CA CYS A 599 -23.86 19.46 -22.02
C CYS A 599 -24.60 18.37 -21.22
N LEU A 600 -25.60 18.57 -20.37
CA LEU A 600 -26.47 19.68 -19.97
C LEU A 600 -27.05 19.27 -18.59
N ARG A 601 -27.70 20.24 -17.92
CA ARG A 601 -28.50 20.15 -16.68
C ARG A 601 -29.23 18.83 -16.39
#